data_AF-A0A8K0CPD5-F1
#
_entry.id   AF-A0A8K0CPD5-F1
#
_cell.length_a   1.000
_cell.length_b   1.000
_cell.length_c   1.000
_cell.angle_alpha   90.00
_cell.angle_beta   90.00
_cell.angle_gamma   90.00
#
_symmetry.space_group_name_H-M   'P 1'
#
loop_
_entity.id
_entity.type
_entity.pdbx_description
1 polymer ?
#
loop_
_entity_poly.entity_id
_entity_poly.type
_entity_poly.pdbx_seq_one_letter_code
_entity_poly.pdbx_strand_id
1 'polypeptide(L)'
;MTNEKIKRMTKVFEKDPKTSVKEVATKLSVAPSTLQYWTLKEGIIGRKKKTDPKYTEDEEVRVQKRAGKLYKKKLVIDDETYVPVDPSQVPRNSFVNYKDISHIKDKNIFKQKTKFYKKFLVSQVIDEEGRISKPFITSGTIN
;
A
#
# COMPACT_ATOMS: atom_id res chain seq x y z
N MET A 1 32.79 -6.16 -6.33
CA MET A 1 32.10 -7.34 -5.77
C MET A 1 32.39 -8.51 -6.71
N THR A 2 32.73 -9.70 -6.21
CA THR A 2 33.03 -10.85 -7.10
C THR A 2 31.75 -11.45 -7.67
N ASN A 3 31.83 -12.10 -8.83
CA ASN A 3 30.67 -12.76 -9.47
C ASN A 3 29.99 -13.79 -8.56
N GLU A 4 30.75 -14.48 -7.71
CA GLU A 4 30.18 -15.40 -6.71
C GLU A 4 29.33 -14.69 -5.66
N LYS A 5 29.79 -13.53 -5.17
CA LYS A 5 29.03 -12.71 -4.20
C LYS A 5 27.76 -12.13 -4.84
N ILE A 6 27.82 -11.76 -6.12
CA ILE A 6 26.63 -11.31 -6.89
C ILE A 6 25.62 -12.45 -6.98
N LYS A 7 26.03 -13.66 -7.39
CA LYS A 7 25.14 -14.83 -7.44
C LYS A 7 24.53 -15.17 -6.08
N ARG A 8 25.31 -15.08 -5.00
CA ARG A 8 24.81 -15.31 -3.63
C ARG A 8 23.79 -14.25 -3.22
N MET A 9 24.04 -12.98 -3.55
CA MET A 9 23.11 -11.87 -3.29
C MET A 9 21.76 -12.12 -3.99
N THR A 10 21.76 -12.45 -5.29
CA THR A 10 20.52 -12.70 -6.04
C THR A 10 19.71 -13.85 -5.43
N LYS A 11 20.38 -14.96 -5.10
CA LYS A 11 19.73 -16.10 -4.41
C LYS A 11 19.10 -15.74 -3.07
N VAL A 12 19.70 -14.83 -2.31
CA VAL A 12 19.14 -14.39 -1.02
C VAL A 12 17.84 -13.62 -1.23
N PHE A 13 17.83 -12.68 -2.18
CA PHE A 13 16.62 -11.90 -2.48
C PHE A 13 15.52 -12.71 -3.18
N GLU A 14 15.87 -13.75 -3.94
CA GLU A 14 14.88 -14.70 -4.49
C GLU A 14 14.23 -15.55 -3.39
N LYS A 15 15.03 -16.04 -2.43
CA LYS A 15 14.55 -16.91 -1.36
C LYS A 15 13.75 -16.15 -0.31
N ASP A 16 14.22 -14.97 0.09
CA ASP A 16 13.53 -14.10 1.04
C ASP A 16 13.58 -12.63 0.58
N PRO A 17 12.59 -12.19 -0.22
CA PRO A 17 12.52 -10.81 -0.70
C PRO A 17 12.38 -9.75 0.41
N LYS A 18 12.15 -10.15 1.67
CA LYS A 18 11.99 -9.23 2.81
C LYS A 18 13.31 -8.87 3.47
N THR A 19 14.38 -9.61 3.19
CA THR A 19 15.69 -9.39 3.82
C THR A 19 16.19 -7.97 3.51
N SER A 20 16.70 -7.26 4.52
CA SER A 20 17.23 -5.92 4.31
C SER A 20 18.59 -5.94 3.59
N VAL A 21 18.87 -4.91 2.77
CA VAL A 21 20.19 -4.73 2.12
C VAL A 21 21.32 -4.73 3.15
N LYS A 22 21.08 -4.21 4.36
CA LYS A 22 22.06 -4.22 5.45
C LYS A 22 22.39 -5.65 5.92
N GLU A 23 21.38 -6.48 6.17
CA GLU A 23 21.58 -7.87 6.59
C GLU A 23 22.35 -8.68 5.55
N VAL A 24 22.02 -8.51 4.27
CA VAL A 24 22.73 -9.19 3.17
C VAL A 24 24.18 -8.66 3.08
N ALA A 25 24.39 -7.37 3.28
CA ALA A 25 25.71 -6.75 3.25
C ALA A 25 26.61 -7.29 4.37
N THR A 26 26.06 -7.45 5.58
CA THR A 26 26.74 -8.09 6.71
C THR A 26 27.08 -9.55 6.41
N LYS A 27 26.14 -10.33 5.86
CA LYS A 27 26.37 -11.74 5.49
C LYS A 27 27.44 -11.93 4.41
N LEU A 28 27.55 -10.98 3.48
CA LEU A 28 28.51 -11.03 2.36
C LEU A 28 29.83 -10.29 2.66
N SER A 29 29.95 -9.69 3.85
CA SER A 29 31.06 -8.84 4.27
C SER A 29 31.40 -7.76 3.23
N VAL A 30 30.38 -6.99 2.84
CA VAL A 30 30.51 -5.86 1.90
C VAL A 30 29.85 -4.61 2.48
N ALA A 31 30.24 -3.44 2.01
CA ALA A 31 29.56 -2.20 2.40
C ALA A 31 28.11 -2.19 1.87
N PRO A 32 27.12 -1.70 2.64
CA PRO A 32 25.73 -1.60 2.18
C PRO A 32 25.56 -0.79 0.90
N SER A 33 26.36 0.27 0.70
CA SER A 33 26.36 1.07 -0.53
C SER A 33 26.80 0.28 -1.75
N THR A 34 27.83 -0.57 -1.59
CA THR A 34 28.29 -1.47 -2.65
C THR A 34 27.20 -2.49 -2.98
N LEU A 35 26.54 -3.07 -1.98
CA LEU A 35 25.45 -4.01 -2.23
C LEU A 35 24.27 -3.32 -2.94
N GLN A 36 23.89 -2.12 -2.50
CA GLN A 36 22.82 -1.33 -3.11
C GLN A 36 23.08 -1.04 -4.61
N TYR A 37 24.32 -0.70 -4.96
CA TYR A 37 24.71 -0.50 -6.35
C TYR A 37 24.50 -1.77 -7.19
N TRP A 38 24.96 -2.91 -6.70
CA TRP A 38 24.83 -4.18 -7.42
C TRP A 38 23.39 -4.70 -7.46
N THR A 39 22.57 -4.50 -6.42
CA THR A 39 21.15 -4.86 -6.47
C THR A 39 20.42 -4.10 -7.56
N LEU A 40 20.71 -2.81 -7.72
CA LEU A 40 20.11 -1.99 -8.80
C LEU A 40 20.60 -2.45 -10.19
N LYS A 41 21.89 -2.78 -10.30
CA LYS A 41 22.48 -3.27 -11.55
C LYS A 41 21.91 -4.62 -12.00
N GLU A 42 21.60 -5.51 -11.05
CA GLU A 42 20.94 -6.80 -11.30
C GLU A 42 19.40 -6.67 -11.45
N GLY A 43 18.85 -5.46 -11.42
CA GLY A 43 17.40 -5.23 -11.61
C GLY A 43 16.53 -5.59 -10.39
N ILE A 44 17.13 -5.76 -9.22
CA ILE A 44 16.40 -6.04 -7.98
C ILE A 44 15.88 -4.72 -7.40
N ILE A 45 14.57 -4.49 -7.52
CA ILE A 45 13.93 -3.23 -7.13
C ILE A 45 13.07 -3.46 -5.88
N GLY A 46 13.30 -2.64 -4.85
CA GLY A 46 12.43 -2.60 -3.67
C GLY A 46 11.06 -2.00 -4.01
N ARG A 47 9.99 -2.77 -3.84
CA ARG A 47 8.61 -2.30 -3.96
C ARG A 47 7.92 -2.37 -2.60
N LYS A 48 6.98 -1.44 -2.35
CA LYS A 48 6.13 -1.53 -1.16
C LYS A 48 5.25 -2.78 -1.29
N LYS A 49 5.19 -3.57 -0.21
CA LYS A 49 4.26 -4.68 -0.13
C LYS A 49 2.83 -4.16 -0.29
N LYS A 50 2.04 -4.80 -1.15
CA LYS A 50 0.61 -4.50 -1.26
C LYS A 50 -0.12 -5.23 -0.13
N THR A 51 -1.09 -4.55 0.47
CA THR A 51 -2.03 -5.19 1.38
C THR A 51 -3.06 -5.93 0.53
N ASP A 52 -3.31 -7.19 0.87
CA ASP A 52 -4.32 -8.03 0.24
C ASP A 52 -5.23 -8.54 1.37
N PRO A 53 -6.57 -8.63 1.18
CA PRO A 53 -7.44 -9.25 2.15
C PRO A 53 -6.99 -10.68 2.43
N LYS A 54 -7.09 -11.10 3.70
CA LYS A 54 -6.78 -12.47 4.08
C LYS A 54 -7.99 -13.35 3.79
N TYR A 55 -7.97 -14.08 2.68
CA TYR A 55 -9.00 -15.05 2.36
C TYR A 55 -8.80 -16.36 3.14
N THR A 56 -9.91 -17.01 3.43
CA THR A 56 -9.96 -18.44 3.76
C THR A 56 -10.02 -19.26 2.46
N GLU A 57 -9.63 -20.55 2.52
CA GLU A 57 -9.62 -21.43 1.33
C GLU A 57 -11.01 -21.48 0.63
N ASP A 58 -12.09 -21.51 1.41
CA ASP A 58 -13.47 -21.49 0.91
C ASP A 58 -13.86 -20.16 0.25
N GLU A 59 -13.29 -19.05 0.70
CA GLU A 59 -13.52 -17.74 0.10
C GLU A 59 -12.80 -17.62 -1.24
N GLU A 60 -11.58 -18.15 -1.37
CA GLU A 60 -10.83 -18.15 -2.63
C GLU A 60 -11.58 -18.89 -3.74
N VAL A 61 -12.02 -20.12 -3.46
CA VAL A 61 -12.81 -20.94 -4.41
C VAL A 61 -14.10 -20.22 -4.80
N ARG A 62 -14.76 -19.58 -3.83
CA ARG A 62 -16.01 -18.85 -4.06
C ARG A 62 -15.81 -17.61 -4.91
N VAL A 63 -14.75 -16.84 -4.65
CA VAL A 63 -14.39 -15.65 -5.44
C VAL A 63 -14.11 -16.06 -6.89
N GLN A 64 -13.30 -17.09 -7.11
CA GLN A 64 -12.98 -17.58 -8.46
C GLN A 64 -14.24 -18.04 -9.22
N LYS A 65 -15.10 -18.83 -8.57
CA LYS A 65 -16.35 -19.33 -9.18
C LYS A 65 -17.34 -18.19 -9.47
N ARG A 66 -17.45 -17.19 -8.59
CA ARG A 66 -18.35 -16.05 -8.77
C ARG A 66 -17.84 -15.09 -9.84
N ALA A 67 -16.54 -14.83 -9.90
CA ALA A 67 -15.92 -14.01 -10.95
C ALA A 67 -16.22 -14.55 -12.34
N GLY A 68 -16.11 -15.86 -12.56
CA GLY A 68 -16.45 -16.49 -13.85
C GLY A 68 -17.92 -16.32 -14.25
N LYS A 69 -18.84 -16.24 -13.28
CA LYS A 69 -20.28 -16.00 -13.54
C LYS A 69 -20.59 -14.55 -13.89
N LEU A 70 -19.81 -13.60 -13.38
CA LEU A 70 -19.99 -12.17 -13.63
C LEU A 70 -19.53 -11.77 -15.04
N TYR A 71 -18.55 -12.47 -15.62
CA TYR A 71 -17.97 -12.15 -16.92
C TYR A 71 -18.98 -12.05 -18.09
N LYS A 72 -20.16 -12.67 -17.98
CA LYS A 72 -21.18 -12.72 -19.03
C LYS A 72 -22.37 -11.78 -18.79
N LYS A 73 -22.29 -10.88 -17.81
CA LYS A 73 -23.41 -10.04 -17.39
C LYS A 73 -23.09 -8.56 -17.55
N LYS A 74 -24.15 -7.78 -17.79
CA LYS A 74 -24.10 -6.34 -17.59
C LYS A 74 -23.92 -6.05 -16.10
N LEU A 75 -22.96 -5.18 -15.77
CA LEU A 75 -22.63 -4.86 -14.39
C LEU A 75 -23.14 -3.48 -14.01
N VAL A 76 -23.80 -3.45 -12.85
CA VAL A 76 -24.11 -2.24 -12.10
C VAL A 76 -23.57 -2.49 -10.70
N ILE A 77 -22.69 -1.62 -10.24
CA ILE A 77 -21.97 -1.75 -8.97
C ILE A 77 -22.33 -0.57 -8.12
N ASP A 78 -22.68 -0.82 -6.87
CA ASP A 78 -22.85 0.16 -5.82
C ASP A 78 -21.77 -0.03 -4.75
N ASP A 79 -21.42 1.06 -4.08
CA ASP A 79 -20.58 1.01 -2.89
C ASP A 79 -20.89 2.21 -1.99
N GLU A 80 -20.69 2.02 -0.69
CA GLU A 80 -20.73 3.11 0.28
C GLU A 80 -19.34 3.42 0.81
N THR A 81 -18.99 4.70 0.82
CA THR A 81 -17.70 5.16 1.30
C THR A 81 -17.84 6.30 2.28
N TYR A 82 -17.04 6.26 3.35
CA TYR A 82 -16.93 7.35 4.30
C TYR A 82 -15.84 8.34 3.88
N VAL A 83 -16.24 9.57 3.58
CA VAL A 83 -15.32 10.64 3.17
C VAL A 83 -15.16 11.63 4.33
N PRO A 84 -13.93 11.92 4.79
CA PRO A 84 -13.71 12.96 5.80
C PRO A 84 -14.25 14.31 5.32
N VAL A 85 -14.92 15.06 6.22
CA VAL A 85 -15.33 16.46 5.94
C VAL A 85 -14.11 17.36 5.75
N ASP A 86 -13.08 17.14 6.57
CA ASP A 86 -11.80 17.84 6.48
C ASP A 86 -10.77 16.99 5.69
N PRO A 87 -10.33 17.44 4.51
CA PRO A 87 -9.34 16.75 3.70
C PRO A 87 -8.00 16.52 4.41
N SER A 88 -7.66 17.33 5.42
CA SER A 88 -6.41 17.18 6.16
C SER A 88 -6.34 15.85 6.92
N GLN A 89 -7.50 15.26 7.25
CA GLN A 89 -7.62 13.97 7.95
C GLN A 89 -7.31 12.78 7.04
N VAL A 90 -7.31 12.96 5.71
CA VAL A 90 -6.94 11.92 4.76
C VAL A 90 -5.48 11.51 4.97
N PRO A 91 -5.15 10.20 5.01
CA PRO A 91 -3.77 9.74 5.07
C PRO A 91 -3.00 10.25 3.85
N ARG A 92 -1.95 11.04 4.10
CA ARG A 92 -1.02 11.50 3.06
C ARG A 92 0.39 11.21 3.56
N ASN A 93 1.26 10.79 2.64
CA ASN A 93 2.67 10.69 2.94
C ASN A 93 3.25 12.11 3.01
N SER A 94 3.79 12.47 4.17
CA SER A 94 4.57 13.69 4.37
C SER A 94 5.98 13.29 4.78
N PHE A 95 6.98 13.85 4.10
CA PHE A 95 8.39 13.63 4.41
C PHE A 95 8.95 14.86 5.10
N VAL A 96 9.78 14.64 6.11
CA VAL A 96 10.46 15.70 6.86
C VAL A 96 11.92 15.31 6.89
N ASN A 97 12.80 16.19 6.41
CA ASN A 97 14.24 15.99 6.43
C ASN A 97 14.84 16.88 7.51
N TYR A 98 15.68 16.31 8.37
CA TYR A 98 16.33 17.05 9.43
C TYR A 98 17.68 16.45 9.81
N LYS A 99 18.57 17.30 10.36
CA LYS A 99 19.87 16.88 10.92
C LYS A 99 19.76 16.51 12.40
N ASP A 100 18.96 17.24 13.15
CA ASP A 100 18.67 17.00 14.56
C ASP A 100 17.16 17.22 14.81
N ILE A 101 16.54 16.27 15.48
CA ILE A 101 15.10 16.25 15.77
C ILE A 101 14.72 17.29 16.84
N SER A 102 15.66 17.64 17.73
CA SER A 102 15.44 18.50 18.90
C SER A 102 15.04 19.95 18.53
N HIS A 103 15.44 20.40 17.34
CA HIS A 103 15.17 21.76 16.86
C HIS A 103 13.88 21.88 16.02
N ILE A 104 13.15 20.78 15.83
CA ILE A 104 11.96 20.75 15.01
C ILE A 104 10.75 20.85 15.91
N LYS A 105 9.85 21.76 15.57
CA LYS A 105 8.56 21.86 16.26
C LYS A 105 7.75 20.58 16.04
N ASP A 106 7.12 20.08 17.10
CA ASP A 106 6.29 18.87 17.06
C ASP A 106 5.25 18.87 15.93
N LYS A 107 4.67 20.01 15.59
CA LYS A 107 3.72 20.15 14.47
C LYS A 107 4.28 19.73 13.11
N ASN A 108 5.60 19.76 12.94
CA ASN A 108 6.29 19.37 11.72
C ASN A 108 6.68 17.89 11.74
N ILE A 109 6.76 17.25 12.91
CA ILE A 109 7.09 15.82 13.07
C ILE A 109 5.81 14.99 13.14
N PHE A 110 4.86 15.43 13.96
CA PHE A 110 3.64 14.72 14.28
C PHE A 110 2.47 15.32 13.51
N LYS A 111 1.86 14.51 12.65
CA LYS A 111 0.56 14.84 12.07
C LYS A 111 -0.52 14.56 13.10
N GLN A 112 -1.01 15.60 13.77
CA GLN A 112 -2.15 15.48 14.66
C GLN A 112 -3.39 15.08 13.84
N LYS A 113 -4.09 14.03 14.27
CA LYS A 113 -5.35 13.58 13.69
C LYS A 113 -6.42 13.58 14.77
N THR A 114 -7.61 14.03 14.43
CA THR A 114 -8.76 13.92 15.32
C THR A 114 -9.22 12.46 15.31
N LYS A 115 -9.31 11.80 16.48
CA LYS A 115 -9.69 10.38 16.57
C LYS A 115 -11.05 10.08 15.93
N PHE A 116 -12.00 10.99 16.11
CA PHE A 116 -13.36 10.90 15.56
C PHE A 116 -13.68 12.16 14.74
N TYR A 117 -13.03 12.32 13.59
CA TYR A 117 -13.36 13.41 12.67
C TYR A 117 -14.71 13.16 11.99
N LYS A 118 -15.45 14.24 11.70
CA LYS A 118 -16.73 14.17 10.98
C LYS A 118 -16.50 13.62 9.57
N LYS A 119 -17.42 12.77 9.11
CA LYS A 119 -17.40 12.16 7.78
C LYS A 119 -18.77 12.28 7.12
N PHE A 120 -18.80 12.33 5.81
CA PHE A 120 -19.99 12.03 5.02
C PHE A 120 -19.98 10.55 4.66
N LEU A 121 -21.13 9.91 4.73
CA LEU A 121 -21.38 8.66 4.02
C LEU A 121 -21.85 9.03 2.62
N VAL A 122 -21.13 8.54 1.60
CA VAL A 122 -21.45 8.73 0.20
C VAL A 122 -21.75 7.36 -0.40
N SER A 123 -22.94 7.20 -0.96
CA SER A 123 -23.33 6.02 -1.73
C SER A 123 -23.55 6.41 -3.18
N GLN A 124 -22.98 5.64 -4.10
CA GLN A 124 -23.08 5.90 -5.53
C GLN A 124 -23.07 4.59 -6.32
N VAL A 125 -23.80 4.60 -7.44
CA VAL A 125 -23.93 3.47 -8.34
C VAL A 125 -23.26 3.80 -9.68
N ILE A 126 -22.51 2.86 -10.24
CA ILE A 126 -21.81 2.97 -11.52
C ILE A 126 -22.16 1.75 -12.39
N ASP A 127 -22.47 1.98 -13.66
CA ASP A 127 -22.66 0.91 -14.65
C ASP A 127 -21.42 0.68 -15.53
N GLU A 128 -21.45 -0.41 -16.31
CA GLU A 128 -20.37 -0.77 -17.24
C GLU A 128 -20.11 0.25 -18.36
N GLU A 129 -21.07 1.13 -18.64
CA GLU A 129 -20.97 2.19 -19.66
C GLU A 129 -20.39 3.49 -19.05
N GLY A 130 -20.05 3.46 -17.75
CA GLY A 130 -19.52 4.61 -17.02
C GLY A 130 -20.58 5.62 -16.62
N ARG A 131 -21.87 5.29 -16.70
CA ARG A 131 -22.93 6.15 -16.17
C ARG A 131 -22.91 6.06 -14.65
N ILE A 132 -23.08 7.22 -14.03
CA ILE A 132 -22.98 7.38 -12.58
C ILE A 132 -24.31 7.93 -12.06
N SER A 133 -24.85 7.31 -11.01
CA SER A 133 -26.05 7.82 -10.35
C SER A 133 -25.77 9.14 -9.62
N LYS A 134 -26.84 9.90 -9.35
CA LYS A 134 -26.75 10.99 -8.37
C LYS A 134 -26.29 10.39 -7.02
N PRO A 135 -25.25 10.96 -6.37
CA PRO A 135 -24.76 10.43 -5.12
C PRO A 135 -25.78 10.66 -4.01
N PHE A 136 -25.97 9.66 -3.16
CA PHE A 136 -26.64 9.82 -1.88
C PHE A 136 -25.61 10.22 -0.83
N ILE A 137 -25.83 11.34 -0.16
CA ILE A 137 -24.89 11.89 0.82
C ILE A 137 -25.63 12.12 2.14
N THR A 138 -25.10 11.55 3.22
CA THR A 138 -25.60 11.80 4.57
C THR A 138 -24.46 12.02 5.56
N SER A 139 -24.71 12.86 6.56
CA SER A 139 -23.81 13.10 7.70
C SER A 139 -24.18 12.27 8.94
N GLY A 140 -25.26 11.47 8.85
CA GLY A 140 -25.74 10.60 9.91
C GLY A 140 -24.83 9.38 10.14
N THR A 141 -24.77 8.92 11.39
CA THR A 141 -24.26 7.59 11.72
C THR A 141 -25.37 6.60 11.42
N ILE A 142 -25.18 5.72 10.43
CA ILE A 142 -26.05 4.54 10.28
C ILE A 142 -25.56 3.53 11.32
N ASN A 143 -26.19 3.54 12.49
CA ASN A 143 -26.14 2.46 13.47
C ASN A 143 -27.48 1.73 13.45
#